data_AF-A0AAX6F3J1-F1
#
_entry.id   AF-A0AAX6F3J1-F1
#
_cell.length_a   1.000
_cell.length_b   1.000
_cell.length_c   1.000
_cell.angle_alpha   90.00
_cell.angle_beta   90.00
_cell.angle_gamma   90.00
#
_symmetry.space_group_name_H-M   'P 1'
#
loop_
_entity.id
_entity.type
_entity.pdbx_description
1 polymer ?
#
loop_
_entity_poly.entity_id
_entity_poly.type
_entity_poly.pdbx_seq_one_letter_code
_entity_poly.pdbx_strand_id
1 'polypeptide(L)'
;MATLLLLLPSLSSSSSLLSSHYSSSFSIKSSSLSPPLKPSSARRWSSVIVVSSSSTANAGSTRSDDETKRMALERYGLDPSDFTPQRPRRRREEEEKARRGRRRQQQQQDVMASPAGERKPPRTTHKLLQVLGGKARRKKLLSPKGMDVRPMMEVVRGAAFDILQVAGGCPASLRPGRWLDLYSGTGSVGIEAISRGCSEAHFVEMDPWVVSEVLKPNLEWTGFLDYSVIHTIRVESFLEQAGKSLGTDKSFDYVSVTPPYTAVNYTTLMEQLGNSPLIGEDCFILVEYALKTPMADSCGHLIKVADRRFGRTNLVVYGPTWAQKKKRKSERSLVPPLD
;
A
#
# COMPACT_ATOMS: atom_id res chain seq x y z
N MET A 1 -12.53 -29.35 65.90
CA MET A 1 -11.05 -29.21 65.98
C MET A 1 -10.67 -28.15 64.94
N ALA A 2 -10.94 -26.86 65.20
CA ALA A 2 -10.08 -25.90 65.91
C ALA A 2 -8.76 -25.68 65.16
N THR A 3 -8.58 -24.65 64.31
CA THR A 3 -8.28 -23.21 64.56
C THR A 3 -6.87 -22.90 64.01
N LEU A 4 -6.70 -21.69 63.43
CA LEU A 4 -5.49 -20.84 63.20
C LEU A 4 -5.27 -20.55 61.69
N LEU A 5 -5.60 -19.41 61.06
CA LEU A 5 -5.71 -17.98 61.41
C LEU A 5 -4.39 -17.31 61.82
N LEU A 6 -3.63 -16.82 60.84
CA LEU A 6 -2.71 -15.68 60.98
C LEU A 6 -2.70 -14.82 59.71
N LEU A 7 -3.38 -13.66 59.80
CA LEU A 7 -3.08 -12.44 59.06
C LEU A 7 -1.81 -11.80 59.64
N LEU A 8 -1.03 -11.05 58.85
CA LEU A 8 -0.72 -9.62 59.06
C LEU A 8 0.12 -9.06 57.88
N PRO A 9 0.14 -7.72 57.66
CA PRO A 9 0.44 -7.08 56.37
C PRO A 9 1.68 -6.15 56.35
N SER A 10 1.94 -5.61 55.15
CA SER A 10 2.50 -4.29 54.80
C SER A 10 3.86 -3.85 55.34
N LEU A 11 4.80 -3.60 54.42
CA LEU A 11 5.81 -2.56 54.56
C LEU A 11 5.97 -1.83 53.22
N SER A 12 5.55 -0.57 53.22
CA SER A 12 5.90 0.46 52.24
C SER A 12 7.38 0.82 52.38
N SER A 13 8.07 1.07 51.27
CA SER A 13 9.23 1.96 51.27
C SER A 13 9.34 2.64 49.91
N SER A 14 8.89 3.88 49.93
CA SER A 14 9.22 4.96 49.01
C SER A 14 10.70 5.32 49.13
N SER A 15 11.39 5.43 48.00
CA SER A 15 12.62 6.21 47.88
C SER A 15 12.70 6.83 46.49
N SER A 16 12.20 8.06 46.39
CA SER A 16 12.69 9.08 45.47
C SER A 16 14.17 9.35 45.72
N LEU A 17 14.96 9.63 44.69
CA LEU A 17 15.86 10.79 44.60
C LEU A 17 16.74 10.76 43.32
N LEU A 18 16.90 11.97 42.76
CA LEU A 18 18.04 12.51 41.98
C LEU A 18 18.22 11.97 40.54
N SER A 19 17.89 12.76 39.51
CA SER A 19 18.62 13.93 38.99
C SER A 19 20.02 13.58 38.45
N SER A 20 20.15 13.57 37.13
CA SER A 20 21.30 14.20 36.47
C SER A 20 20.97 14.48 35.01
N HIS A 21 20.76 15.76 34.72
CA HIS A 21 20.87 16.34 33.40
C HIS A 21 22.22 15.96 32.77
N TYR A 22 22.22 15.44 31.55
CA TYR A 22 23.37 15.52 30.66
C TYR A 22 22.97 16.33 29.44
N SER A 23 23.26 17.63 29.53
CA SER A 23 23.23 18.56 28.41
C SER A 23 24.64 18.55 27.80
N SER A 24 24.76 18.14 26.54
CA SER A 24 25.96 18.40 25.74
C SER A 24 25.54 19.04 24.43
N SER A 25 25.36 20.35 24.50
CA SER A 25 25.43 21.28 23.40
C SER A 25 26.83 21.24 22.78
N PHE A 26 26.93 20.98 21.47
CA PHE A 26 28.10 21.34 20.66
C PHE A 26 27.62 22.16 19.47
N SER A 27 28.19 23.37 19.36
CA SER A 27 27.82 24.40 18.41
C SER A 27 29.04 24.77 17.57
N ILE A 28 28.86 24.70 16.25
CA ILE A 28 29.42 25.53 15.16
C ILE A 28 30.95 25.54 14.94
N LYS A 29 31.35 25.20 13.69
CA LYS A 29 32.06 26.04 12.68
C LYS A 29 32.28 25.17 11.44
N SER A 30 31.62 25.40 10.31
CA SER A 30 31.90 26.40 9.26
C SER A 30 33.37 26.46 8.82
N SER A 31 33.71 25.77 7.73
CA SER A 31 34.80 26.18 6.85
C SER A 31 34.55 25.67 5.43
N SER A 32 34.26 26.64 4.58
CA SER A 32 34.36 26.64 3.13
C SER A 32 35.70 26.10 2.62
N LEU A 33 35.68 25.26 1.58
CA LEU A 33 36.58 25.29 0.41
C LEU A 33 36.34 24.05 -0.47
N SER A 34 35.87 24.29 -1.70
CA SER A 34 35.87 23.35 -2.83
C SER A 34 36.62 24.05 -3.99
N PRO A 35 37.04 23.37 -5.09
CA PRO A 35 37.21 21.93 -5.38
C PRO A 35 38.56 21.63 -6.09
N PRO A 36 38.74 20.44 -6.71
CA PRO A 36 38.68 20.48 -8.18
C PRO A 36 37.86 19.33 -8.83
N LEU A 37 37.45 19.64 -10.06
CA LEU A 37 36.49 18.95 -10.93
C LEU A 37 37.07 17.72 -11.65
N LYS A 38 36.20 16.74 -11.95
CA LYS A 38 36.35 15.76 -13.07
C LYS A 38 35.00 15.55 -13.77
N PRO A 39 35.01 15.17 -15.07
CA PRO A 39 34.06 15.70 -16.05
C PRO A 39 32.75 14.94 -16.15
N SER A 40 31.65 15.68 -16.22
CA SER A 40 30.31 15.20 -16.53
C SER A 40 30.05 15.17 -18.03
N SER A 41 29.43 14.10 -18.49
CA SER A 41 28.89 13.87 -19.83
C SER A 41 28.19 15.09 -20.45
N ALA A 42 28.59 15.41 -21.68
CA ALA A 42 28.08 16.49 -22.51
C ALA A 42 26.56 16.43 -22.70
N ARG A 43 25.85 17.46 -22.20
CA ARG A 43 24.56 17.89 -22.75
C ARG A 43 24.80 19.11 -23.62
N ARG A 44 24.57 18.93 -24.92
CA ARG A 44 24.65 19.94 -25.96
C ARG A 44 23.48 20.92 -25.78
N TRP A 45 23.72 22.04 -25.10
CA TRP A 45 22.81 23.18 -25.12
C TRP A 45 23.10 23.99 -26.38
N SER A 46 22.10 24.08 -27.27
CA SER A 46 22.08 25.06 -28.35
C SER A 46 22.05 26.44 -27.72
N SER A 47 23.17 27.16 -27.76
CA SER A 47 23.28 28.55 -27.37
C SER A 47 22.49 29.42 -28.35
N VAL A 48 21.22 29.65 -28.06
CA VAL A 48 20.46 30.77 -28.64
C VAL A 48 20.97 32.02 -27.94
N ILE A 49 21.82 32.79 -28.63
CA ILE A 49 22.24 34.11 -28.16
C ILE A 49 21.03 35.03 -28.30
N VAL A 50 20.45 35.44 -27.17
CA VAL A 50 19.38 36.44 -27.13
C VAL A 50 20.04 37.81 -26.98
N VAL A 51 20.15 38.55 -28.08
CA VAL A 51 20.46 39.98 -28.03
C VAL A 51 19.18 40.73 -27.70
N SER A 52 19.14 41.38 -26.55
CA SER A 52 18.06 42.32 -26.20
C SER A 52 18.59 43.74 -26.42
N SER A 53 18.04 44.43 -27.41
CA SER A 53 18.14 45.89 -27.47
C SER A 53 16.87 46.48 -26.87
N SER A 54 17.04 47.29 -25.82
CA SER A 54 15.98 48.10 -25.26
C SER A 54 15.69 49.26 -26.22
N SER A 55 14.58 49.18 -26.96
CA SER A 55 13.95 50.37 -27.50
C SER A 55 12.50 50.45 -27.03
N THR A 56 12.21 51.56 -26.38
CA THR A 56 10.88 52.00 -25.97
C THR A 56 9.93 51.97 -27.15
N ALA A 57 8.74 51.43 -26.91
CA ALA A 57 7.67 51.30 -27.88
C ALA A 57 7.34 52.63 -28.56
N ASN A 58 7.41 52.65 -29.89
CA ASN A 58 6.46 53.42 -30.67
C ASN A 58 6.06 52.64 -31.93
N ALA A 59 4.77 52.68 -32.24
CA ALA A 59 4.17 51.93 -33.34
C ALA A 59 4.61 52.51 -34.69
N GLY A 60 5.17 51.66 -35.55
CA GLY A 60 5.52 51.97 -36.94
C GLY A 60 6.98 51.70 -37.24
N SER A 61 7.32 50.45 -37.61
CA SER A 61 8.63 50.19 -38.22
C SER A 61 8.66 50.86 -39.58
N THR A 62 9.45 51.91 -39.73
CA THR A 62 9.69 52.51 -41.03
C THR A 62 10.68 51.63 -41.81
N ARG A 63 10.60 51.63 -43.14
CA ARG A 63 11.52 50.89 -44.05
C ARG A 63 13.01 51.08 -43.71
N SER A 64 13.36 52.20 -43.06
CA SER A 64 14.72 52.54 -42.62
C SER A 64 15.28 51.59 -41.56
N ASP A 65 14.46 51.11 -40.62
CA ASP A 65 14.95 50.30 -39.50
C ASP A 65 15.26 48.84 -39.90
N ASP A 66 14.52 48.32 -40.87
CA ASP A 66 14.73 46.97 -41.42
C ASP A 66 15.97 46.92 -42.32
N GLU A 67 16.24 47.99 -43.09
CA GLU A 67 17.45 48.12 -43.91
C GLU A 67 18.72 48.17 -43.04
N THR A 68 18.64 48.91 -41.91
CA THR A 68 19.75 49.06 -40.96
C THR A 68 20.08 47.73 -40.27
N LYS A 69 19.05 46.92 -39.95
CA LYS A 69 19.23 45.56 -39.41
C LYS A 69 19.80 44.59 -40.43
N ARG A 70 19.38 44.67 -41.70
CA ARG A 70 19.94 43.85 -42.79
C ARG A 70 21.43 44.12 -42.99
N MET A 71 21.82 45.39 -43.09
CA MET A 71 23.24 45.76 -43.25
C MET A 71 24.10 45.36 -42.04
N ALA A 72 23.53 45.35 -40.83
CA ALA A 72 24.23 44.88 -39.64
C ALA A 72 24.44 43.36 -39.65
N LEU A 73 23.46 42.58 -40.11
CA LEU A 73 23.54 41.11 -40.20
C LEU A 73 24.54 40.65 -41.27
N GLU A 74 24.56 41.31 -42.43
CA GLU A 74 25.52 41.01 -43.51
C GLU A 74 26.97 41.30 -43.09
N ARG A 75 27.21 42.36 -42.30
CA ARG A 75 28.54 42.69 -41.77
C ARG A 75 29.14 41.58 -40.91
N TYR A 76 28.31 40.77 -40.26
CA TYR A 76 28.74 39.62 -39.44
C TYR A 76 28.65 38.28 -40.18
N GLY A 77 28.41 38.28 -41.50
CA GLY A 77 28.37 37.07 -42.33
C GLY A 77 27.13 36.19 -42.12
N LEU A 78 26.02 36.77 -41.63
CA LEU A 78 24.76 36.06 -41.41
C LEU A 78 23.78 36.36 -42.55
N ASP A 79 23.14 35.33 -43.11
CA ASP A 79 22.14 35.48 -44.17
C ASP A 79 20.84 36.08 -43.60
N PRO A 80 20.37 37.25 -44.07
CA PRO A 80 19.15 37.87 -43.58
C PRO A 80 17.87 37.05 -43.84
N SER A 81 17.90 36.08 -44.75
CA SER A 81 16.76 35.22 -45.08
C SER A 81 16.55 34.05 -44.10
N ASP A 82 17.56 33.72 -43.29
CA ASP A 82 17.47 32.69 -42.24
C ASP A 82 16.63 33.12 -41.03
N PHE A 83 16.29 34.41 -40.93
CA PHE A 83 15.51 34.96 -39.82
C PHE A 83 14.07 35.26 -40.25
N THR A 84 13.13 34.43 -39.80
CA THR A 84 11.70 34.71 -39.96
C THR A 84 11.22 35.72 -38.90
N PRO A 85 10.50 36.79 -39.27
CA PRO A 85 10.02 37.76 -38.30
C PRO A 85 9.03 37.10 -37.34
N GLN A 86 9.27 37.25 -36.04
CA GLN A 86 8.34 36.75 -35.01
C GLN A 86 6.98 37.45 -35.15
N ARG A 87 5.93 36.68 -35.41
CA ARG A 87 4.56 37.21 -35.48
C ARG A 87 4.15 37.83 -34.12
N PRO A 88 3.41 38.95 -34.11
CA PRO A 88 3.00 39.61 -32.87
C PRO A 88 2.25 38.67 -31.93
N ARG A 89 2.63 38.66 -30.64
CA ARG A 89 2.09 37.77 -29.58
C ARG A 89 0.56 37.64 -29.60
N ARG A 90 -0.17 38.74 -29.82
CA ARG A 90 -1.65 38.76 -29.89
C ARG A 90 -2.24 37.80 -30.92
N ARG A 91 -1.64 37.71 -32.11
CA ARG A 91 -2.16 36.86 -33.20
C ARG A 91 -1.94 35.36 -32.90
N ARG A 92 -0.90 35.03 -32.13
CA ARG A 92 -0.59 33.66 -31.69
C ARG A 92 -1.56 33.20 -30.60
N GLU A 93 -1.92 34.09 -29.67
CA GLU A 93 -2.91 33.82 -28.62
C GLU A 93 -4.33 33.63 -29.17
N GLU A 94 -4.71 34.40 -30.19
CA GLU A 94 -6.01 34.27 -30.87
C GLU A 94 -6.14 32.94 -31.63
N GLU A 95 -5.10 32.53 -32.38
CA GLU A 95 -5.07 31.23 -33.06
C GLU A 95 -5.06 30.05 -32.08
N GLU A 96 -4.37 30.19 -30.94
CA GLU A 96 -4.36 29.16 -29.90
C GLU A 96 -5.73 29.03 -29.20
N LYS A 97 -6.41 30.16 -28.94
CA LYS A 97 -7.81 30.15 -28.46
C LYS A 97 -8.76 29.53 -29.48
N ALA A 98 -8.61 29.84 -30.77
CA ALA A 98 -9.42 29.23 -31.83
C ALA A 98 -9.17 27.71 -31.96
N ARG A 99 -7.92 27.26 -31.85
CA ARG A 99 -7.57 25.83 -31.82
C ARG A 99 -8.11 25.12 -30.59
N ARG A 100 -8.06 25.75 -29.41
CA ARG A 100 -8.67 25.23 -28.17
C ARG A 100 -10.19 25.15 -28.27
N GLY A 101 -10.82 26.14 -28.92
CA GLY A 101 -12.26 26.14 -29.21
C GLY A 101 -12.69 24.99 -30.12
N ARG A 102 -11.96 24.78 -31.24
CA ARG A 102 -12.21 23.66 -32.16
C ARG A 102 -11.98 22.30 -31.47
N ARG A 103 -10.93 22.15 -30.67
CA ARG A 103 -10.69 20.94 -29.87
C ARG A 103 -11.82 20.65 -28.86
N ARG A 104 -12.38 21.69 -28.23
CA ARG A 104 -13.52 21.55 -27.31
C ARG A 104 -14.80 21.15 -28.03
N GLN A 105 -15.07 21.74 -29.20
CA GLN A 105 -16.23 21.37 -30.02
C GLN A 105 -16.09 19.94 -30.56
N GLN A 106 -14.89 19.53 -30.96
CA GLN A 106 -14.64 18.18 -31.44
C GLN A 106 -14.73 17.14 -30.32
N GLN A 107 -14.23 17.45 -29.10
CA GLN A 107 -14.48 16.63 -27.90
C GLN A 107 -15.98 16.54 -27.56
N GLN A 108 -16.75 17.62 -27.69
CA GLN A 108 -18.20 17.56 -27.46
C GLN A 108 -18.92 16.74 -28.53
N GLN A 109 -18.49 16.81 -29.79
CA GLN A 109 -19.04 15.98 -30.86
C GLN A 109 -18.65 14.49 -30.70
N ASP A 110 -17.43 14.18 -30.29
CA ASP A 110 -16.99 12.80 -30.02
C ASP A 110 -17.73 12.17 -28.82
N VAL A 111 -18.10 12.98 -27.82
CA VAL A 111 -18.93 12.55 -26.67
C VAL A 111 -20.38 12.30 -27.09
N MET A 112 -20.91 13.03 -28.08
CA MET A 112 -22.27 12.84 -28.59
C MET A 112 -22.38 11.79 -29.72
N ALA A 113 -21.30 11.49 -30.43
CA ALA A 113 -21.24 10.53 -31.53
C ALA A 113 -20.75 9.13 -31.13
N SER A 114 -20.37 8.92 -29.87
CA SER A 114 -20.10 7.58 -29.36
C SER A 114 -21.42 6.78 -29.32
N PRO A 115 -21.53 5.63 -30.01
CA PRO A 115 -22.71 4.78 -29.88
C PRO A 115 -22.84 4.44 -28.39
N ALA A 116 -24.05 4.53 -27.86
CA ALA A 116 -24.34 4.24 -26.45
C ALA A 116 -23.68 2.92 -26.06
N GLY A 117 -22.52 3.01 -25.40
CA GLY A 117 -21.73 1.85 -25.03
C GLY A 117 -22.63 0.92 -24.24
N GLU A 118 -22.63 -0.37 -24.59
CA GLU A 118 -23.33 -1.42 -23.86
C GLU A 118 -23.16 -1.16 -22.36
N ARG A 119 -24.22 -0.68 -21.71
CA ARG A 119 -24.18 -0.40 -20.28
C ARG A 119 -23.91 -1.74 -19.62
N LYS A 120 -22.71 -1.93 -19.05
CA LYS A 120 -22.41 -3.11 -18.25
C LYS A 120 -23.56 -3.30 -17.26
N PRO A 121 -24.14 -4.51 -17.17
CA PRO A 121 -25.28 -4.73 -16.30
C PRO A 121 -24.96 -4.28 -14.87
N PRO A 122 -25.95 -3.78 -14.12
CA PRO A 122 -25.72 -3.32 -12.76
C PRO A 122 -25.10 -4.45 -11.94
N ARG A 123 -24.09 -4.11 -11.15
CA ARG A 123 -23.45 -5.06 -10.24
C ARG A 123 -24.48 -5.53 -9.22
N THR A 124 -24.47 -6.82 -8.93
CA THR A 124 -25.42 -7.46 -8.00
C THR A 124 -24.67 -8.31 -6.99
N THR A 125 -25.34 -8.73 -5.91
CA THR A 125 -24.75 -9.54 -4.84
C THR A 125 -25.45 -10.90 -4.69
N HIS A 126 -24.79 -11.83 -4.00
CA HIS A 126 -25.32 -13.14 -3.59
C HIS A 126 -24.85 -13.49 -2.16
N LYS A 127 -25.46 -14.51 -1.54
CA LYS A 127 -25.15 -14.95 -0.17
C LYS A 127 -24.67 -16.40 -0.11
N LEU A 128 -23.51 -16.68 -0.72
CA LEU A 128 -22.93 -18.03 -0.71
C LEU A 128 -21.85 -18.23 0.36
N LEU A 129 -21.34 -17.15 0.95
CA LEU A 129 -20.35 -17.20 2.03
C LEU A 129 -21.04 -17.19 3.39
N GLN A 130 -20.38 -17.76 4.40
CA GLN A 130 -20.83 -17.69 5.79
C GLN A 130 -19.67 -17.54 6.78
N VAL A 131 -19.95 -17.12 8.01
CA VAL A 131 -19.01 -17.18 9.13
C VAL A 131 -18.93 -18.61 9.66
N LEU A 132 -17.72 -19.15 9.86
CA LEU A 132 -17.48 -20.56 10.17
C LEU A 132 -17.44 -20.85 11.68
N GLY A 133 -16.86 -19.95 12.46
CA GLY A 133 -16.64 -20.08 13.90
C GLY A 133 -16.92 -18.80 14.67
N GLY A 134 -16.86 -18.88 16.00
CA GLY A 134 -17.00 -17.72 16.88
C GLY A 134 -18.42 -17.17 17.06
N LYS A 135 -18.52 -15.94 17.53
CA LYS A 135 -19.78 -15.27 17.95
C LYS A 135 -20.80 -15.11 16.81
N ALA A 136 -20.35 -14.86 15.58
CA ALA A 136 -21.21 -14.67 14.41
C ALA A 136 -21.38 -15.93 13.56
N ARG A 137 -21.00 -17.11 14.08
CA ARG A 137 -21.03 -18.39 13.36
C ARG A 137 -22.37 -18.62 12.64
N ARG A 138 -22.30 -19.15 11.42
CA ARG A 138 -23.41 -19.43 10.47
C ARG A 138 -24.13 -18.20 9.89
N LYS A 139 -23.77 -16.97 10.26
CA LYS A 139 -24.29 -15.79 9.55
C LYS A 139 -23.81 -15.81 8.10
N LYS A 140 -24.75 -15.70 7.16
CA LYS A 140 -24.46 -15.59 5.72
C LYS A 140 -23.93 -14.19 5.39
N LEU A 141 -22.98 -14.11 4.47
CA LEU A 141 -22.33 -12.87 4.03
C LEU A 141 -22.65 -12.61 2.55
N LEU A 142 -22.84 -11.33 2.23
CA LEU A 142 -22.93 -10.83 0.86
C LEU A 142 -21.58 -10.98 0.16
N SER A 143 -21.66 -11.26 -1.14
CA SER A 143 -20.53 -11.33 -2.06
C SER A 143 -20.93 -10.76 -3.43
N PRO A 144 -20.04 -10.04 -4.14
CA PRO A 144 -20.30 -9.60 -5.51
C PRO A 144 -20.58 -10.78 -6.44
N LYS A 145 -21.61 -10.69 -7.28
CA LYS A 145 -21.86 -11.64 -8.38
C LYS A 145 -20.98 -11.31 -9.58
N GLY A 146 -20.53 -12.36 -10.28
CA GLY A 146 -19.90 -12.22 -11.59
C GLY A 146 -18.53 -11.54 -11.59
N MET A 147 -17.89 -11.40 -10.43
CA MET A 147 -16.47 -11.03 -10.38
C MET A 147 -15.61 -12.27 -10.61
N ASP A 148 -14.62 -12.16 -11.50
CA ASP A 148 -13.59 -13.20 -11.74
C ASP A 148 -12.67 -13.44 -10.53
N VAL A 149 -12.91 -12.73 -9.42
CA VAL A 149 -12.17 -12.88 -8.17
C VAL A 149 -12.94 -13.83 -7.26
N ARG A 150 -12.40 -15.03 -7.09
CA ARG A 150 -12.95 -16.04 -6.18
C ARG A 150 -12.61 -15.66 -4.74
N PRO A 151 -13.59 -15.60 -3.81
CA PRO A 151 -13.31 -15.40 -2.40
C PRO A 151 -12.52 -16.61 -1.84
N MET A 152 -11.76 -16.36 -0.76
CA MET A 152 -11.08 -17.42 -0.01
C MET A 152 -12.06 -18.55 0.34
N MET A 153 -11.70 -19.78 0.00
CA MET A 153 -12.56 -20.94 0.26
C MET A 153 -12.84 -21.12 1.74
N GLU A 154 -14.05 -21.57 2.10
CA GLU A 154 -14.39 -21.89 3.50
C GLU A 154 -13.41 -22.90 4.12
N VAL A 155 -12.98 -23.92 3.37
CA VAL A 155 -12.00 -24.91 3.86
C VAL A 155 -10.62 -24.28 4.12
N VAL A 156 -10.16 -23.40 3.22
CA VAL A 156 -8.86 -22.74 3.36
C VAL A 156 -8.90 -21.75 4.52
N ARG A 157 -9.98 -20.95 4.63
CA ARG A 157 -10.20 -20.02 5.74
C ARG A 157 -10.33 -20.75 7.08
N GLY A 158 -11.07 -21.86 7.14
CA GLY A 158 -11.14 -22.71 8.33
C GLY A 158 -9.76 -23.18 8.78
N ALA A 159 -9.00 -23.76 7.84
CA ALA A 159 -7.64 -24.22 8.12
C ALA A 159 -6.69 -23.08 8.55
N ALA A 160 -6.85 -21.88 7.99
CA ALA A 160 -6.09 -20.69 8.40
C ALA A 160 -6.26 -20.38 9.88
N PHE A 161 -7.51 -20.26 10.34
CA PHE A 161 -7.79 -19.95 11.74
C PHE A 161 -7.39 -21.09 12.67
N ASP A 162 -7.54 -22.35 12.25
CA ASP A 162 -7.08 -23.49 13.05
C ASP A 162 -5.55 -23.48 13.23
N ILE A 163 -4.80 -23.14 12.18
CA ILE A 163 -3.33 -22.97 12.26
C ILE A 163 -2.99 -21.83 13.20
N LEU A 164 -3.64 -20.66 13.07
CA LEU A 164 -3.37 -19.48 13.91
C LEU A 164 -3.68 -19.74 15.39
N GLN A 165 -4.79 -20.41 15.70
CA GLN A 165 -5.16 -20.78 17.07
C GLN A 165 -4.13 -21.71 17.71
N VAL A 166 -3.71 -22.74 16.98
CA VAL A 166 -2.68 -23.67 17.46
C VAL A 166 -1.32 -23.00 17.60
N ALA A 167 -0.91 -22.18 16.63
CA ALA A 167 0.38 -21.49 16.65
C ALA A 167 0.42 -20.38 17.71
N GLY A 168 -0.69 -19.71 17.96
CA GLY A 168 -0.84 -18.67 18.98
C GLY A 168 -1.06 -19.21 20.40
N GLY A 169 -1.00 -20.53 20.61
CA GLY A 169 -1.07 -21.16 21.94
C GLY A 169 -2.48 -21.29 22.54
N CYS A 170 -3.54 -20.89 21.83
CA CYS A 170 -4.92 -21.01 22.28
C CYS A 170 -5.80 -21.72 21.24
N PRO A 171 -6.07 -23.03 21.40
CA PRO A 171 -6.87 -23.79 20.44
C PRO A 171 -8.35 -23.37 20.37
N ALA A 172 -8.88 -22.75 21.44
CA ALA A 172 -10.30 -22.46 21.56
C ALA A 172 -10.71 -21.12 20.92
N SER A 173 -9.80 -20.15 20.83
CA SER A 173 -10.11 -18.78 20.40
C SER A 173 -8.83 -18.08 19.92
N LEU A 174 -8.99 -17.12 19.01
CA LEU A 174 -7.88 -16.26 18.62
C LEU A 174 -7.52 -15.35 19.80
N ARG A 175 -6.22 -15.07 20.03
CA ARG A 175 -5.84 -14.08 21.04
C ARG A 175 -6.45 -12.71 20.66
N PRO A 176 -6.97 -11.94 21.63
CA PRO A 176 -7.35 -10.55 21.41
C PRO A 176 -6.20 -9.77 20.77
N GLY A 177 -6.52 -8.81 19.93
CA GLY A 177 -5.54 -8.10 19.12
C GLY A 177 -6.16 -7.40 17.94
N ARG A 178 -5.30 -6.83 17.08
CA ARG A 178 -5.67 -6.06 15.90
C ARG A 178 -5.42 -6.89 14.65
N TRP A 179 -6.42 -6.98 13.79
CA TRP A 179 -6.33 -7.64 12.49
C TRP A 179 -6.21 -6.61 11.37
N LEU A 180 -5.33 -6.83 10.39
CA LEU A 180 -5.28 -6.08 9.14
C LEU A 180 -5.61 -6.99 7.97
N ASP A 181 -6.72 -6.72 7.28
CA ASP A 181 -7.14 -7.43 6.09
C ASP A 181 -6.83 -6.59 4.84
N LEU A 182 -5.67 -6.85 4.20
CA LEU A 182 -5.17 -6.03 3.11
C LEU A 182 -6.01 -6.13 1.83
N TYR A 183 -6.65 -7.27 1.59
CA TYR A 183 -7.48 -7.48 0.40
C TYR A 183 -8.87 -7.93 0.84
N SER A 184 -9.54 -7.05 1.58
CA SER A 184 -10.70 -7.43 2.40
C SER A 184 -11.91 -7.88 1.58
N GLY A 185 -12.21 -7.24 0.46
CA GLY A 185 -13.35 -7.57 -0.39
C GLY A 185 -14.66 -7.66 0.39
N THR A 186 -15.15 -8.88 0.59
CA THR A 186 -16.39 -9.13 1.36
C THR A 186 -16.24 -8.93 2.88
N GLY A 187 -15.00 -8.80 3.38
CA GLY A 187 -14.65 -8.79 4.79
C GLY A 187 -14.62 -10.18 5.43
N SER A 188 -14.77 -11.25 4.64
CA SER A 188 -14.99 -12.61 5.18
C SER A 188 -13.88 -13.12 6.10
N VAL A 189 -12.63 -12.67 5.95
CA VAL A 189 -11.50 -13.06 6.78
C VAL A 189 -11.46 -12.21 8.06
N GLY A 190 -11.46 -10.88 7.95
CA GLY A 190 -11.51 -10.01 9.14
C GLY A 190 -12.76 -10.20 10.01
N ILE A 191 -13.94 -10.46 9.42
CA ILE A 191 -15.17 -10.80 10.16
C ILE A 191 -15.00 -12.11 10.94
N GLU A 192 -14.37 -13.12 10.33
CA GLU A 192 -14.10 -14.39 10.99
C GLU A 192 -13.12 -14.20 12.16
N ALA A 193 -12.15 -13.30 12.01
CA ALA A 193 -11.21 -12.94 13.08
C ALA A 193 -11.92 -12.32 14.28
N ILE A 194 -12.73 -11.27 14.07
CA ILE A 194 -13.52 -10.65 15.14
C ILE A 194 -14.46 -11.67 15.78
N SER A 195 -15.15 -12.48 14.96
CA SER A 195 -16.02 -13.54 15.44
C SER A 195 -15.30 -14.49 16.40
N ARG A 196 -14.03 -14.84 16.11
CA ARG A 196 -13.20 -15.78 16.88
C ARG A 196 -12.44 -15.16 18.05
N GLY A 197 -12.58 -13.85 18.31
CA GLY A 197 -12.02 -13.20 19.50
C GLY A 197 -11.06 -12.04 19.23
N CYS A 198 -10.79 -11.69 17.97
CA CYS A 198 -10.03 -10.49 17.64
C CYS A 198 -10.76 -9.23 18.14
N SER A 199 -10.01 -8.23 18.60
CA SER A 199 -10.59 -7.05 19.26
C SER A 199 -11.05 -6.01 18.25
N GLU A 200 -10.32 -5.86 17.15
CA GLU A 200 -10.66 -4.97 16.05
C GLU A 200 -10.08 -5.49 14.73
N ALA A 201 -10.65 -5.06 13.61
CA ALA A 201 -10.10 -5.33 12.29
C ALA A 201 -10.09 -4.08 11.40
N HIS A 202 -8.96 -3.86 10.74
CA HIS A 202 -8.79 -2.88 9.68
C HIS A 202 -8.98 -3.59 8.33
N PHE A 203 -9.86 -3.06 7.48
CA PHE A 203 -10.19 -3.61 6.18
C PHE A 203 -9.73 -2.65 5.09
N VAL A 204 -8.82 -3.10 4.22
CA VAL A 204 -8.38 -2.33 3.05
C VAL A 204 -9.12 -2.86 1.82
N GLU A 205 -9.84 -1.99 1.13
CA GLU A 205 -10.57 -2.30 -0.11
C GLU A 205 -10.55 -1.08 -1.01
N MET A 206 -10.25 -1.26 -2.29
CA MET A 206 -10.14 -0.14 -3.22
C MET A 206 -11.45 0.21 -3.92
N ASP A 207 -12.38 -0.75 -4.03
CA ASP A 207 -13.62 -0.60 -4.79
C ASP A 207 -14.74 -0.02 -3.90
N PRO A 208 -15.15 1.25 -4.10
CA PRO A 208 -16.16 1.89 -3.25
C PRO A 208 -17.51 1.18 -3.28
N TRP A 209 -17.86 0.51 -4.39
CA TRP A 209 -19.10 -0.25 -4.47
C TRP A 209 -19.04 -1.52 -3.62
N VAL A 210 -17.88 -2.18 -3.56
CA VAL A 210 -17.70 -3.33 -2.66
C VAL A 210 -17.77 -2.86 -1.20
N VAL A 211 -17.19 -1.71 -0.89
CA VAL A 211 -17.27 -1.11 0.44
C VAL A 211 -18.72 -0.81 0.83
N SER A 212 -19.47 -0.09 -0.01
CA SER A 212 -20.83 0.36 0.33
C SER A 212 -21.88 -0.75 0.26
N GLU A 213 -21.81 -1.64 -0.74
CA GLU A 213 -22.87 -2.62 -1.00
C GLU A 213 -22.59 -4.02 -0.43
N VAL A 214 -21.36 -4.26 0.05
CA VAL A 214 -20.96 -5.61 0.52
C VAL A 214 -20.30 -5.57 1.89
N LEU A 215 -19.12 -4.94 2.01
CA LEU A 215 -18.31 -4.98 3.23
C LEU A 215 -19.06 -4.34 4.41
N LYS A 216 -19.50 -3.09 4.26
CA LYS A 216 -20.20 -2.38 5.34
C LYS A 216 -21.53 -3.07 5.73
N PRO A 217 -22.41 -3.48 4.79
CA PRO A 217 -23.59 -4.27 5.13
C PRO A 217 -23.27 -5.60 5.82
N ASN A 218 -22.19 -6.28 5.46
CA ASN A 218 -21.75 -7.50 6.16
C ASN A 218 -21.32 -7.22 7.60
N LEU A 219 -20.60 -6.13 7.83
CA LEU A 219 -20.19 -5.69 9.16
C LEU A 219 -21.40 -5.32 10.04
N GLU A 220 -22.36 -4.58 9.50
CA GLU A 220 -23.63 -4.27 10.17
C GLU A 220 -24.43 -5.54 10.50
N TRP A 221 -24.60 -6.43 9.51
CA TRP A 221 -25.31 -7.70 9.67
C TRP A 221 -24.68 -8.62 10.72
N THR A 222 -23.35 -8.61 10.81
CA THR A 222 -22.63 -9.42 11.79
C THR A 222 -22.61 -8.78 13.18
N GLY A 223 -22.85 -7.46 13.28
CA GLY A 223 -22.78 -6.69 14.52
C GLY A 223 -21.36 -6.24 14.86
N PHE A 224 -20.49 -6.14 13.84
CA PHE A 224 -19.06 -5.87 14.01
C PHE A 224 -18.61 -4.52 13.45
N LEU A 225 -19.54 -3.65 13.03
CA LEU A 225 -19.19 -2.34 12.48
C LEU A 225 -18.37 -1.50 13.47
N ASP A 226 -18.73 -1.52 14.76
CA ASP A 226 -18.04 -0.75 15.81
C ASP A 226 -16.62 -1.27 16.14
N TYR A 227 -16.27 -2.46 15.66
CA TYR A 227 -14.96 -3.09 15.84
C TYR A 227 -14.13 -3.04 14.54
N SER A 228 -14.57 -2.23 13.58
CA SER A 228 -14.04 -2.22 12.22
C SER A 228 -13.60 -0.84 11.77
N VAL A 229 -12.43 -0.77 11.13
CA VAL A 229 -11.96 0.44 10.43
C VAL A 229 -11.84 0.11 8.94
N ILE A 230 -12.55 0.84 8.08
CA ILE A 230 -12.51 0.63 6.63
C ILE A 230 -11.64 1.68 5.96
N HIS A 231 -10.65 1.22 5.19
CA HIS A 231 -9.76 2.04 4.38
C HIS A 231 -10.11 1.85 2.91
N THR A 232 -10.84 2.82 2.34
CA THR A 232 -11.22 2.79 0.92
C THR A 232 -10.07 3.26 0.04
N ILE A 233 -9.03 2.43 -0.09
CA ILE A 233 -7.78 2.76 -0.77
C ILE A 233 -7.12 1.51 -1.37
N ARG A 234 -6.24 1.70 -2.34
CA ARG A 234 -5.35 0.63 -2.82
C ARG A 234 -4.33 0.22 -1.76
N VAL A 235 -4.00 -1.06 -1.72
CA VAL A 235 -3.05 -1.65 -0.77
C VAL A 235 -1.66 -1.02 -0.88
N GLU A 236 -1.18 -0.79 -2.10
CA GLU A 236 0.15 -0.22 -2.30
C GLU A 236 0.23 1.18 -1.67
N SER A 237 -0.80 2.00 -1.87
CA SER A 237 -0.90 3.33 -1.27
C SER A 237 -1.09 3.28 0.25
N PHE A 238 -1.83 2.30 0.77
CA PHE A 238 -1.98 2.09 2.22
C PHE A 238 -0.64 1.78 2.89
N LEU A 239 0.14 0.84 2.32
CA LEU A 239 1.45 0.46 2.84
C LEU A 239 2.47 1.61 2.76
N GLU A 240 2.44 2.40 1.67
CA GLU A 240 3.27 3.60 1.55
C GLU A 240 2.94 4.68 2.59
N GLN A 241 1.66 4.87 2.92
CA GLN A 241 1.24 5.83 3.94
C GLN A 241 1.63 5.37 5.34
N ALA A 242 1.46 4.06 5.63
CA ALA A 242 1.84 3.47 6.90
C ALA A 242 3.35 3.63 7.20
N GLY A 243 4.20 3.57 6.16
CA GLY A 243 5.65 3.83 6.31
C GLY A 243 6.00 5.29 6.62
N LYS A 244 5.10 6.25 6.33
CA LYS A 244 5.30 7.69 6.57
C LYS A 244 4.72 8.15 7.90
N SER A 245 3.65 7.51 8.37
CA SER A 245 3.08 7.71 9.70
C SER A 245 3.96 7.05 10.76
N LEU A 246 5.17 7.57 10.96
CA LEU A 246 6.06 7.17 12.05
C LEU A 246 5.56 7.81 13.34
N GLY A 247 4.40 7.37 13.83
CA GLY A 247 3.79 7.99 14.99
C GLY A 247 2.45 7.38 15.36
N THR A 248 2.45 6.75 16.53
CA THR A 248 1.30 6.50 17.44
C THR A 248 0.54 5.19 17.29
N ASP A 249 0.38 4.61 16.11
CA ASP A 249 -0.34 3.33 15.99
C ASP A 249 0.58 2.12 16.20
N LYS A 250 0.13 1.19 17.04
CA LYS A 250 0.83 -0.09 17.29
C LYS A 250 0.93 -0.90 15.99
N SER A 251 1.80 -1.89 15.96
CA SER A 251 1.77 -2.93 14.92
C SER A 251 0.45 -3.74 15.00
N PHE A 252 0.18 -4.53 13.96
CA PHE A 252 -0.92 -5.48 13.94
C PHE A 252 -0.47 -6.83 14.51
N ASP A 253 -1.35 -7.48 15.27
CA ASP A 253 -1.13 -8.84 15.77
C ASP A 253 -1.32 -9.88 14.66
N TYR A 254 -2.21 -9.57 13.71
CA TYR A 254 -2.53 -10.45 12.59
C TYR A 254 -2.67 -9.66 11.30
N VAL A 255 -2.16 -10.21 10.20
CA VAL A 255 -2.34 -9.64 8.85
C VAL A 255 -2.80 -10.74 7.89
N SER A 256 -3.86 -10.48 7.12
CA SER A 256 -4.27 -11.33 5.99
C SER A 256 -3.94 -10.69 4.64
N VAL A 257 -3.39 -11.52 3.77
CA VAL A 257 -2.98 -11.17 2.41
C VAL A 257 -3.63 -12.18 1.46
N THR A 258 -4.82 -11.83 0.97
CA THR A 258 -5.62 -12.67 0.05
C THR A 258 -5.88 -11.96 -1.29
N PRO A 259 -4.83 -11.58 -2.03
CA PRO A 259 -4.98 -10.84 -3.26
C PRO A 259 -5.57 -11.72 -4.38
N PRO A 260 -6.25 -11.13 -5.37
CA PRO A 260 -6.57 -11.84 -6.60
C PRO A 260 -5.27 -12.30 -7.26
N TYR A 261 -5.14 -13.60 -7.55
CA TYR A 261 -3.84 -14.23 -7.90
C TYR A 261 -3.08 -13.58 -9.06
N THR A 262 -3.77 -12.95 -10.00
CA THR A 262 -3.19 -12.32 -11.19
C THR A 262 -2.82 -10.84 -11.01
N ALA A 263 -3.18 -10.23 -9.88
CA ALA A 263 -3.13 -8.79 -9.71
C ALA A 263 -1.91 -8.27 -8.93
N VAL A 264 -1.07 -9.15 -8.38
CA VAL A 264 0.00 -8.73 -7.45
C VAL A 264 1.34 -9.41 -7.71
N ASN A 265 2.42 -8.67 -7.46
CA ASN A 265 3.75 -9.22 -7.31
C ASN A 265 4.00 -9.55 -5.83
N TYR A 266 3.94 -10.83 -5.48
CA TYR A 266 4.11 -11.28 -4.09
C TYR A 266 5.48 -10.94 -3.53
N THR A 267 6.55 -10.95 -4.33
CA THR A 267 7.90 -10.60 -3.86
C THR A 267 7.92 -9.17 -3.35
N THR A 268 7.47 -8.21 -4.16
CA THR A 268 7.42 -6.80 -3.77
C THR A 268 6.47 -6.57 -2.60
N LEU A 269 5.28 -7.19 -2.62
CA LEU A 269 4.29 -7.03 -1.55
C LEU A 269 4.81 -7.53 -0.19
N MET A 270 5.43 -8.72 -0.17
CA MET A 270 5.96 -9.31 1.06
C MET A 270 7.21 -8.56 1.56
N GLU A 271 8.02 -8.01 0.66
CA GLU A 271 9.15 -7.14 1.01
C GLU A 271 8.67 -5.82 1.64
N GLN A 272 7.68 -5.16 1.03
CA GLN A 272 7.06 -3.95 1.59
C GLN A 272 6.45 -4.22 2.96
N LEU A 273 5.75 -5.34 3.12
CA LEU A 273 5.13 -5.74 4.37
C LEU A 273 6.19 -6.04 5.45
N GLY A 274 7.23 -6.79 5.12
CA GLY A 274 8.30 -7.14 6.04
C GLY A 274 9.13 -5.96 6.54
N ASN A 275 9.19 -4.87 5.75
CA ASN A 275 9.86 -3.61 6.12
C ASN A 275 8.90 -2.58 6.75
N SER A 276 7.62 -2.91 6.87
CA SER A 276 6.59 -1.98 7.35
C SER A 276 6.57 -1.93 8.88
N PRO A 277 6.36 -0.75 9.49
CA PRO A 277 6.11 -0.64 10.93
C PRO A 277 4.81 -1.33 11.38
N LEU A 278 3.97 -1.74 10.43
CA LEU A 278 2.75 -2.49 10.68
C LEU A 278 3.01 -3.91 11.22
N ILE A 279 4.20 -4.47 10.98
CA ILE A 279 4.56 -5.84 11.36
C ILE A 279 5.50 -5.81 12.57
N GLY A 280 5.02 -6.29 13.71
CA GLY A 280 5.83 -6.50 14.92
C GLY A 280 6.41 -7.91 15.01
N GLU A 281 7.28 -8.14 16.00
CA GLU A 281 7.94 -9.44 16.22
C GLU A 281 6.97 -10.57 16.57
N ASP A 282 5.84 -10.26 17.23
CA ASP A 282 4.81 -11.23 17.64
C ASP A 282 3.63 -11.34 16.65
N CYS A 283 3.75 -10.74 15.47
CA CYS A 283 2.72 -10.72 14.44
C CYS A 283 2.59 -12.07 13.73
N PHE A 284 1.37 -12.41 13.31
CA PHE A 284 1.11 -13.52 12.38
C PHE A 284 0.63 -13.01 11.03
N ILE A 285 1.26 -13.45 9.94
CA ILE A 285 0.85 -13.10 8.57
C ILE A 285 0.31 -14.34 7.87
N LEU A 286 -0.95 -14.26 7.45
CA LEU A 286 -1.64 -15.24 6.64
C LEU A 286 -1.59 -14.83 5.17
N VAL A 287 -1.04 -15.65 4.30
CA VAL A 287 -0.98 -15.38 2.86
C VAL A 287 -1.61 -16.52 2.07
N GLU A 288 -2.60 -16.19 1.25
CA GLU A 288 -3.14 -17.09 0.24
C GLU A 288 -2.48 -16.80 -1.11
N TYR A 289 -1.95 -17.82 -1.78
CA TYR A 289 -1.21 -17.65 -3.03
C TYR A 289 -1.35 -18.86 -3.97
N ALA A 290 -0.95 -18.73 -5.23
CA ALA A 290 -1.02 -19.82 -6.20
C ALA A 290 0.11 -20.84 -6.01
N LEU A 291 -0.17 -22.13 -6.29
CA LEU A 291 0.76 -23.26 -6.06
C LEU A 291 2.20 -23.08 -6.59
N LYS A 292 2.39 -22.30 -7.65
CA LYS A 292 3.69 -22.12 -8.31
C LYS A 292 4.36 -20.77 -8.00
N THR A 293 3.81 -19.99 -7.08
CA THR A 293 4.43 -18.72 -6.68
C THR A 293 5.53 -19.00 -5.66
N PRO A 294 6.78 -18.57 -5.90
CA PRO A 294 7.84 -18.69 -4.92
C PRO A 294 7.55 -17.79 -3.72
N MET A 295 7.66 -18.34 -2.52
CA MET A 295 7.48 -17.61 -1.25
C MET A 295 8.70 -17.83 -0.36
N ALA A 296 9.28 -16.72 0.11
CA ALA A 296 10.44 -16.73 1.00
C ALA A 296 10.17 -17.52 2.30
N ASP A 297 11.23 -17.91 3.01
CA ASP A 297 11.09 -18.61 4.30
C ASP A 297 10.86 -17.65 5.48
N SER A 298 11.01 -16.35 5.26
CA SER A 298 10.78 -15.29 6.23
C SER A 298 10.09 -14.08 5.59
N CYS A 299 9.50 -13.24 6.44
CA CYS A 299 8.97 -11.93 6.11
C CYS A 299 9.27 -10.98 7.28
N GLY A 300 10.19 -10.03 7.08
CA GLY A 300 10.74 -9.23 8.18
C GLY A 300 11.38 -10.14 9.24
N HIS A 301 10.98 -9.96 10.50
CA HIS A 301 11.42 -10.76 11.65
C HIS A 301 10.68 -12.11 11.80
N LEU A 302 9.67 -12.35 10.98
CA LEU A 302 8.81 -13.52 11.07
C LEU A 302 9.32 -14.67 10.21
N ILE A 303 9.06 -15.89 10.63
CA ILE A 303 9.44 -17.12 9.94
C ILE A 303 8.23 -17.91 9.49
N LYS A 304 8.39 -18.75 8.47
CA LYS A 304 7.35 -19.66 7.99
C LYS A 304 7.00 -20.71 9.05
N VAL A 305 5.80 -20.61 9.62
CA VAL A 305 5.26 -21.51 10.66
C VAL A 305 4.50 -22.68 10.04
N ALA A 306 3.77 -22.42 8.95
CA ALA A 306 3.04 -23.43 8.19
C ALA A 306 2.97 -23.05 6.71
N ASP A 307 2.96 -24.05 5.84
CA ASP A 307 2.71 -23.90 4.41
C ASP A 307 1.92 -25.13 3.96
N ARG A 308 0.68 -24.92 3.51
CA ARG A 308 -0.26 -26.00 3.18
C ARG A 308 -0.90 -25.78 1.83
N ARG A 309 -0.96 -26.85 1.04
CA ARG A 309 -1.60 -26.87 -0.27
C ARG A 309 -3.09 -27.24 -0.16
N PHE A 310 -3.91 -26.48 -0.88
CA PHE A 310 -5.34 -26.69 -1.07
C PHE A 310 -5.68 -26.63 -2.57
N GLY A 311 -5.56 -27.78 -3.25
CA GLY A 311 -5.80 -27.86 -4.69
C GLY A 311 -4.79 -27.04 -5.50
N ARG A 312 -5.25 -25.90 -6.04
CA ARG A 312 -4.47 -24.94 -6.85
C ARG A 312 -3.89 -23.76 -6.03
N THR A 313 -4.27 -23.68 -4.77
CA THR A 313 -3.95 -22.59 -3.86
C THR A 313 -3.05 -23.12 -2.75
N ASN A 314 -2.13 -22.32 -2.27
CA ASN A 314 -1.38 -22.55 -1.05
C ASN A 314 -1.75 -21.51 -0.01
N LEU A 315 -1.62 -21.91 1.24
CA LEU A 315 -1.81 -21.08 2.42
C LEU A 315 -0.54 -21.15 3.25
N VAL A 316 0.17 -20.02 3.35
CA VAL A 316 1.34 -19.89 4.22
C VAL A 316 0.98 -19.02 5.42
N VAL A 317 1.51 -19.39 6.57
CA VAL A 317 1.46 -18.60 7.81
C VAL A 317 2.88 -18.30 8.22
N TYR A 318 3.21 -17.01 8.28
CA TYR A 318 4.40 -16.51 8.96
C TYR A 318 4.04 -16.12 10.39
N GLY A 319 4.98 -16.28 11.32
CA GLY A 319 4.78 -15.92 12.70
C GLY A 319 6.10 -15.79 13.46
N PRO A 320 6.05 -15.44 14.75
CA PRO A 320 7.22 -15.34 15.59
C PRO A 320 7.99 -16.65 15.66
N THR A 321 9.29 -16.56 15.96
CA THR A 321 10.18 -17.71 16.05
C THR A 321 9.73 -18.76 17.06
N TRP A 322 9.11 -18.32 18.17
CA TRP A 322 8.58 -19.20 19.20
C TRP A 322 7.36 -20.03 18.73
N ALA A 323 6.67 -19.61 17.66
CA ALA A 323 5.51 -20.32 17.11
C ALA A 323 5.91 -21.47 16.16
N GLN A 324 7.20 -21.63 15.84
CA GLN A 324 7.66 -22.72 14.99
C GLN A 324 7.44 -24.07 15.68
N LYS A 325 6.68 -24.96 15.04
CA LYS A 325 6.65 -26.36 15.48
C LYS A 325 8.03 -26.97 15.22
N LYS A 326 8.66 -27.52 16.26
CA LYS A 326 9.84 -28.39 16.09
C LYS A 326 9.47 -29.49 15.09
N LYS A 327 10.09 -29.51 13.91
CA LYS A 327 10.01 -30.65 12.99
C LYS A 327 10.43 -31.87 13.81
N ARG A 328 9.51 -32.83 14.04
CA ARG A 328 9.93 -34.16 14.50
C ARG A 328 10.87 -34.67 13.41
N LYS A 329 12.16 -34.73 13.70
CA LYS A 329 13.17 -35.28 12.79
C LYS A 329 12.77 -36.75 12.57
N SER A 330 12.06 -37.04 11.48
CA SER A 330 11.90 -38.39 10.97
C SER A 330 13.19 -38.74 10.22
N GLU A 331 14.29 -38.79 10.97
CA GLU A 331 15.54 -39.40 10.52
C GLU A 331 15.53 -40.78 11.18
N ARG A 332 14.85 -41.73 10.54
CA ARG A 332 15.25 -43.14 10.69
C ARG A 332 16.64 -43.20 10.08
N SER A 333 17.66 -43.07 10.93
CA SER A 333 19.00 -43.54 10.63
C SER A 333 18.90 -45.03 10.30
N LEU A 334 18.79 -45.33 9.01
CA LEU A 334 19.10 -46.64 8.47
C LEU A 334 20.62 -46.79 8.53
N VAL A 335 21.11 -47.16 9.70
CA VAL A 335 22.41 -47.80 9.84
C VAL A 335 22.08 -49.23 10.28
N PRO A 336 22.20 -50.24 9.40
CA PRO A 336 22.09 -51.62 9.86
C PRO A 336 23.25 -51.91 10.84
N PRO A 337 23.03 -52.71 11.89
CA PRO A 337 24.13 -53.20 12.70
C PRO A 337 25.09 -53.99 11.79
N LEU A 338 26.39 -53.69 11.90
CA LEU A 338 27.44 -54.56 11.39
C LEU A 338 27.52 -55.73 12.38
N ASP A 339 27.18 -56.92 11.90
CA ASP A 339 27.52 -58.20 12.54
C ASP A 339 28.97 -58.58 12.20
#